data_AF-A0A0L6CG82-F1
#
_entry.id   AF-A0A0L6CG82-F1
#
_cell.length_a   1.000
_cell.length_b   1.000
_cell.length_c   1.000
_cell.angle_alpha   90.00
_cell.angle_beta   90.00
_cell.angle_gamma   90.00
#
_symmetry.space_group_name_H-M   'P 1'
#
loop_
_entity.id
_entity.type
_entity.pdbx_description
1 polymer ?
#
loop_
_entity_poly.entity_id
_entity_poly.type
_entity_poly.pdbx_seq_one_letter_code
_entity_poly.pdbx_strand_id
1 'polypeptide(L)'
;MSIVKINAITVPADSGDELGKRFAARQGAVDDQPGFEGFELLKPTDDRTTWLVITRWADEESFEAWKSSQSFGHAHRGTSGEGESGSGSGEAPQRPVGMSAELWSYEVATGSSGNAG
;
A
#
# COMPACT_ATOMS: atom_id res chain seq x y z
N MET A 1 6.90 7.13 18.49
CA MET A 1 6.18 5.92 18.98
C MET A 1 5.75 5.21 17.73
N SER A 2 6.03 3.91 17.63
CA SER A 2 5.79 3.20 16.39
C SER A 2 4.31 3.18 16.03
N ILE A 3 4.03 3.52 14.78
CA ILE A 3 2.69 3.59 14.19
C ILE A 3 2.53 2.48 13.15
N VAL A 4 1.29 2.08 12.93
CA VAL A 4 0.91 1.12 11.90
C VAL A 4 -0.04 1.81 10.92
N LYS A 5 0.33 1.77 9.64
CA LYS A 5 -0.49 2.28 8.54
C LYS A 5 -0.99 1.11 7.73
N ILE A 6 -2.31 1.01 7.59
CA ILE A 6 -2.96 -0.05 6.84
C ILE A 6 -3.64 0.59 5.64
N ASN A 7 -3.22 0.23 4.43
CA ASN A 7 -3.95 0.57 3.23
C ASN A 7 -4.88 -0.61 2.87
N ALA A 8 -6.17 -0.44 3.12
CA ALA A 8 -7.21 -1.40 2.81
C ALA A 8 -7.71 -1.18 1.38
N ILE A 9 -7.37 -2.11 0.48
CA ILE A 9 -7.64 -1.99 -0.95
C ILE A 9 -8.71 -3.00 -1.33
N THR A 10 -9.88 -2.52 -1.72
CA THR A 10 -10.94 -3.38 -2.23
C THR A 10 -10.78 -3.55 -3.74
N VAL A 11 -10.71 -4.79 -4.19
CA VAL A 11 -10.58 -5.14 -5.61
C VAL A 11 -11.79 -5.92 -6.10
N PRO A 12 -12.01 -6.00 -7.44
CA PRO A 12 -12.93 -6.96 -8.01
C PRO A 12 -12.54 -8.40 -7.64
N ALA A 13 -13.52 -9.30 -7.51
CA ALA A 13 -13.30 -10.70 -7.11
C ALA A 13 -12.25 -11.42 -7.95
N ASP A 14 -12.19 -11.13 -9.26
CA ASP A 14 -11.26 -11.78 -10.20
C ASP A 14 -9.88 -11.10 -10.30
N SER A 15 -9.64 -10.01 -9.55
CA SER A 15 -8.46 -9.14 -9.70
C SER A 15 -7.46 -9.21 -8.53
N GLY A 16 -7.75 -10.00 -7.49
CA GLY A 16 -6.90 -10.08 -6.28
C GLY A 16 -5.49 -10.57 -6.52
N ASP A 17 -5.32 -11.62 -7.32
CA ASP A 17 -3.99 -12.21 -7.56
C ASP A 17 -3.08 -11.29 -8.38
N GLU A 18 -3.65 -10.46 -9.24
CA GLU A 18 -2.90 -9.44 -9.99
C GLU A 18 -2.44 -8.29 -9.09
N LEU A 19 -3.27 -7.88 -8.11
CA LEU A 19 -2.85 -6.94 -7.07
C LEU A 19 -1.66 -7.50 -6.29
N GLY A 20 -1.75 -8.77 -5.87
CA GLY A 20 -0.67 -9.47 -5.17
C GLY A 20 0.66 -9.40 -5.91
N LYS A 21 0.66 -9.69 -7.22
CA LYS A 21 1.85 -9.60 -8.07
C LYS A 21 2.42 -8.19 -8.13
N ARG A 22 1.57 -7.17 -8.29
CA ARG A 22 2.01 -5.77 -8.39
C ARG A 22 2.61 -5.25 -7.08
N PHE A 23 2.06 -5.66 -5.94
CA PHE A 23 2.61 -5.27 -4.64
C PHE A 23 3.87 -6.07 -4.29
N ALA A 24 3.93 -7.35 -4.62
CA ALA A 24 5.15 -8.16 -4.48
C ALA A 24 6.30 -7.60 -5.34
N ALA A 25 6.01 -7.10 -6.55
CA ALA A 25 7.00 -6.43 -7.40
C ALA A 25 7.50 -5.08 -6.84
N ARG A 26 6.79 -4.53 -5.86
CA ARG A 26 7.14 -3.28 -5.15
C ARG A 26 7.70 -3.53 -3.74
N GLN A 27 7.78 -4.79 -3.32
CA GLN A 27 8.45 -5.19 -2.08
C GLN A 27 9.92 -4.74 -2.18
N GLY A 28 10.43 -4.02 -1.17
CA GLY A 28 11.76 -3.42 -1.23
C GLY A 28 11.79 -1.93 -1.55
N ALA A 29 10.77 -1.36 -2.19
CA ALA A 29 10.79 0.05 -2.58
C ALA A 29 10.69 1.03 -1.38
N VAL A 30 10.26 0.52 -0.22
CA VAL A 30 10.08 1.28 1.02
C VAL A 30 11.12 0.90 2.08
N ASP A 31 11.87 -0.19 1.85
CA ASP A 31 12.74 -0.79 2.86
C ASP A 31 13.90 0.13 3.28
N ASP A 32 14.40 0.95 2.36
CA ASP A 32 15.49 1.91 2.62
C ASP A 32 15.01 3.26 3.19
N GLN A 33 13.71 3.41 3.47
CA GLN A 33 13.17 4.67 3.95
C GLN A 33 13.46 4.88 5.44
N PRO A 34 13.91 6.08 5.85
CA PRO A 34 14.12 6.38 7.25
C PRO A 34 12.86 6.11 8.08
N GLY A 35 13.04 5.40 9.19
CA GLY A 35 11.95 5.09 10.12
C GLY A 35 11.00 3.99 9.65
N PHE A 36 11.21 3.35 8.49
CA PHE A 36 10.44 2.18 8.08
C PHE A 36 10.86 0.95 8.89
N GLU A 37 9.88 0.21 9.41
CA GLU A 37 10.11 -0.94 10.30
C GLU A 37 9.65 -2.27 9.68
N GLY A 38 8.79 -2.23 8.65
CA GLY A 38 8.35 -3.44 7.97
C GLY A 38 7.11 -3.27 7.11
N PHE A 39 6.90 -4.24 6.21
CA PHE A 39 5.78 -4.33 5.29
C PHE A 39 5.21 -5.74 5.26
N GLU A 40 3.89 -5.84 5.24
CA GLU A 40 3.18 -7.09 5.04
C GLU A 40 2.03 -6.87 4.05
N LEU A 41 1.86 -7.78 3.09
CA LEU A 41 0.69 -7.85 2.23
C LEU A 41 -0.18 -9.03 2.65
N LEU A 42 -1.42 -8.73 3.02
CA LEU A 42 -2.37 -9.73 3.51
C LEU A 42 -3.44 -9.98 2.45
N LYS A 43 -3.49 -11.23 2.00
CA LYS A 43 -4.58 -11.77 1.18
C LYS A 43 -5.74 -12.17 2.10
N PRO A 44 -7.00 -11.75 1.83
CA PRO A 44 -8.15 -12.25 2.58
C PRO A 44 -8.27 -13.77 2.42
N THR A 45 -8.64 -14.45 3.50
CA THR A 45 -8.86 -15.91 3.55
C THR A 45 -10.33 -16.30 3.62
N ASP A 46 -11.21 -15.29 3.66
CA ASP A 46 -12.67 -15.39 3.64
C ASP A 46 -13.23 -14.80 2.35
N ASP A 47 -14.55 -14.60 2.28
CA ASP A 47 -15.25 -14.11 1.09
C ASP A 47 -14.99 -12.61 0.79
N ARG A 48 -14.09 -11.95 1.52
CA ARG A 48 -13.77 -10.54 1.28
C ARG A 48 -12.88 -10.38 0.06
N THR A 49 -13.05 -9.26 -0.64
CA THR A 49 -12.15 -8.85 -1.72
C THR A 49 -11.22 -7.70 -1.31
N THR A 50 -11.13 -7.42 -0.01
CA THR A 50 -10.27 -6.37 0.55
C THR A 50 -8.93 -6.97 0.96
N TRP A 51 -7.87 -6.51 0.32
CA TRP A 51 -6.49 -6.81 0.67
C TRP A 51 -5.94 -5.73 1.60
N LEU A 52 -5.08 -6.12 2.54
CA LEU A 52 -4.46 -5.16 3.46
C LEU A 52 -2.98 -5.07 3.18
N VAL A 53 -2.51 -3.84 2.97
CA VAL A 53 -1.09 -3.52 2.96
C VAL A 53 -0.76 -2.88 4.30
N ILE A 54 0.00 -3.57 5.13
CA ILE A 54 0.41 -3.09 6.44
C ILE A 54 1.84 -2.58 6.34
N THR A 55 2.07 -1.35 6.79
CA THR A 55 3.41 -0.79 6.98
C THR A 55 3.59 -0.29 8.40
N ARG A 56 4.77 -0.52 8.95
CA ARG A 56 5.15 -0.06 10.30
C ARG A 56 6.21 1.02 10.19
N TRP A 57 6.08 2.05 11.01
CA TRP A 57 6.99 3.18 11.02
C TRP A 57 7.32 3.60 12.45
N ALA A 58 8.53 4.12 12.68
CA ALA A 58 9.00 4.60 13.98
C ALA A 58 8.17 5.77 14.54
N ASP A 59 7.60 6.58 13.64
CA ASP A 59 6.75 7.74 13.94
C ASP A 59 5.96 8.21 12.69
N GLU A 60 4.99 9.10 12.93
CA GLU A 60 4.14 9.73 11.91
C GLU A 60 4.95 10.60 10.92
N GLU A 61 6.00 11.26 11.40
CA GLU A 61 6.84 12.15 10.58
C GLU A 61 7.57 11.36 9.49
N SER A 62 8.12 10.20 9.85
CA SER A 62 8.77 9.28 8.91
C SER A 62 7.81 8.80 7.82
N PHE A 63 6.57 8.46 8.20
CA PHE A 63 5.54 8.07 7.25
C PHE A 63 5.14 9.22 6.32
N GLU A 64 4.88 10.41 6.85
CA GLU A 64 4.49 11.57 6.04
C GLU A 64 5.64 12.05 5.15
N ALA A 65 6.90 11.95 5.61
CA ALA A 65 8.08 12.22 4.79
C ALA A 65 8.17 11.25 3.60
N TRP A 66 7.94 9.95 3.83
CA TRP A 66 7.88 8.98 2.74
C TRP A 66 6.72 9.23 1.78
N LYS A 67 5.51 9.46 2.30
CA LYS A 67 4.30 9.71 1.51
C LYS A 67 4.40 11.01 0.70
N SER A 68 5.04 12.04 1.24
CA SER A 68 5.28 13.31 0.54
C SER A 68 6.49 13.26 -0.39
N SER A 69 7.44 12.34 -0.17
CA SER A 69 8.51 12.08 -1.12
C SER A 69 7.92 11.62 -2.46
N GLN A 70 8.58 11.96 -3.57
CA GLN A 70 8.12 11.66 -4.93
C GLN A 70 7.91 10.15 -5.21
N SER A 71 8.23 9.26 -4.27
CA SER A 71 7.91 7.84 -4.28
C SER A 71 6.40 7.54 -4.26
N PHE A 72 5.56 8.40 -3.66
CA PHE A 72 4.10 8.27 -3.76
C PHE A 72 3.59 8.67 -5.16
N GLY A 73 4.18 9.72 -5.76
CA GLY A 73 3.82 10.20 -7.10
C GLY A 73 4.15 9.23 -8.25
N HIS A 74 5.11 8.30 -8.06
CA HIS A 74 5.38 7.21 -9.01
C HIS A 74 4.59 5.93 -8.67
N ALA A 75 4.33 5.63 -7.40
CA ALA A 75 3.56 4.45 -6.98
C ALA A 75 2.03 4.62 -7.14
N HIS A 76 1.52 5.86 -7.17
CA HIS A 76 0.09 6.22 -7.24
C HIS A 76 -0.35 6.96 -8.52
N ARG A 77 0.51 7.07 -9.55
CA ARG A 77 0.12 7.62 -10.87
C ARG A 77 -0.93 6.79 -11.64
N GLY A 78 -1.58 5.84 -10.98
CA GLY A 78 -2.69 5.03 -11.50
C GLY A 78 -3.93 5.01 -10.60
N THR A 79 -4.08 5.90 -9.60
CA THR A 79 -5.24 5.89 -8.67
C THR A 79 -6.02 7.21 -8.54
N SER A 80 -5.76 8.22 -9.37
CA SER A 80 -6.60 9.42 -9.41
C SER A 80 -7.33 9.49 -10.73
N GLY A 81 -8.54 8.97 -10.75
CA GLY A 81 -9.53 9.38 -11.74
C GLY A 81 -10.08 10.73 -11.32
N GLU A 82 -9.82 11.77 -12.13
CA GLU A 82 -10.74 12.88 -12.37
C GLU A 82 -10.19 13.71 -13.55
N GLY A 83 -10.95 13.75 -14.67
CA GLY A 83 -11.05 14.93 -15.55
C GLY A 83 -9.92 15.32 -16.53
N GLU A 84 -10.07 14.84 -17.77
CA GLU A 84 -9.93 15.59 -19.05
C GLU A 84 -8.56 16.04 -19.63
N SER A 85 -8.33 15.51 -20.85
CA SER A 85 -7.71 16.14 -22.03
C SER A 85 -6.18 16.28 -22.11
N GLY A 86 -5.54 15.32 -22.80
CA GLY A 86 -4.17 15.45 -23.30
C GLY A 86 -3.79 14.30 -24.24
N SER A 87 -3.73 14.59 -25.54
CA SER A 87 -3.27 13.71 -26.62
C SER A 87 -1.81 13.25 -26.40
N GLY A 88 -1.53 11.94 -26.56
CA GLY A 88 -0.16 11.43 -26.55
C GLY A 88 -0.09 9.90 -26.58
N SER A 89 0.25 9.35 -27.74
CA SER A 89 0.51 7.93 -28.01
C SER A 89 1.67 7.36 -27.15
N GLY A 90 1.41 6.23 -26.46
CA GLY A 90 2.44 5.36 -25.88
C GLY A 90 1.94 4.55 -24.68
N GLU A 91 1.67 3.25 -24.90
CA GLU A 91 1.27 2.22 -23.92
C GLU A 91 -0.04 2.50 -23.14
N ALA A 92 -1.02 1.61 -23.25
CA ALA A 92 -2.30 1.77 -22.54
C ALA A 92 -2.06 1.88 -21.02
N PRO A 93 -2.56 2.93 -20.33
CA PRO A 93 -2.45 3.00 -18.88
C PRO A 93 -3.21 1.81 -18.29
N GLN A 94 -2.48 0.93 -17.59
CA GLN A 94 -3.09 -0.22 -16.93
C GLN A 94 -4.19 0.28 -16.00
N ARG A 95 -5.43 -0.21 -16.20
CA ARG A 95 -6.58 0.20 -15.37
C ARG A 95 -6.24 0.02 -13.88
N PRO A 96 -6.75 0.90 -13.00
CA PRO A 96 -6.61 0.73 -11.56
C PRO A 96 -7.12 -0.67 -11.18
N VAL A 97 -6.31 -1.41 -10.43
CA VAL A 97 -6.70 -2.73 -9.91
C VAL A 97 -7.64 -2.62 -8.72
N GLY A 98 -7.59 -1.51 -7.98
CA GLY A 98 -8.46 -1.21 -6.85
C GLY A 98 -9.72 -0.43 -7.26
N MET A 99 -10.85 -0.81 -6.67
CA MET A 99 -12.11 -0.08 -6.72
C MET A 99 -12.14 1.04 -5.67
N SER A 100 -11.54 0.79 -4.50
CA SER A 100 -11.36 1.77 -3.43
C SER A 100 -10.11 1.46 -2.61
N ALA A 101 -9.54 2.50 -1.99
CA ALA A 101 -8.43 2.38 -1.06
C ALA A 101 -8.70 3.28 0.16
N GLU A 102 -8.58 2.71 1.36
CA GLU A 102 -8.74 3.42 2.62
C GLU A 102 -7.46 3.34 3.46
N LEU A 103 -6.98 4.47 3.93
CA LEU A 103 -5.82 4.53 4.82
C LEU A 103 -6.28 4.55 6.28
N TRP A 104 -5.95 3.49 7.02
CA TRP A 104 -6.19 3.40 8.45
C TRP A 104 -4.88 3.63 9.22
N SER A 105 -4.96 4.31 10.36
CA SER A 105 -3.82 4.69 11.18
C SER A 105 -4.01 4.22 12.61
N TYR A 106 -3.02 3.52 13.15
CA TYR A 106 -3.06 2.93 14.49
C TYR A 106 -1.75 3.16 15.24
N GLU A 107 -1.84 3.24 16.56
CA GLU A 107 -0.71 3.11 17.47
C GLU A 107 -0.66 1.70 18.04
N VAL A 108 0.54 1.19 18.33
CA VAL A 108 0.69 -0.11 19.02
C VAL A 108 0.42 0.08 20.52
N ALA A 109 -0.80 -0.25 20.96
CA ALA A 109 -1.17 -0.18 22.37
C ALA A 109 -0.49 -1.26 23.24
N THR A 110 -0.23 -2.44 22.68
CA THR A 110 0.46 -3.55 23.34
C THR A 110 1.01 -4.53 22.29
N GLY A 111 2.08 -5.26 22.62
CA GLY A 111 2.69 -6.23 21.74
C GLY A 111 3.46 -7.31 22.52
N SER A 112 3.62 -8.48 21.90
CA SER A 112 4.44 -9.57 22.42
C SER A 112 5.29 -10.13 21.28
N SER A 113 6.59 -10.25 21.49
CA SER A 113 7.48 -10.97 20.57
C SER A 113 7.38 -12.45 20.93
N GLY A 114 6.84 -13.26 20.01
CA GLY A 114 6.81 -14.71 20.22
C GLY A 114 8.23 -15.26 20.37
N ASN A 115 8.46 -16.15 21.34
CA ASN A 115 9.67 -16.97 21.36
C ASN A 115 9.58 -17.92 20.17
N ALA A 116 10.28 -17.60 19.08
CA ALA A 116 10.56 -18.60 18.05
C ALA A 116 11.52 -19.62 18.67
N GLY A 117 10.97 -20.73 19.16
CA GLY A 117 11.72 -21.90 19.64
C GLY A 117 12.21 -22.76 18.50
#